data_AF-A0A0C5V5V7-F1
#
_entry.id   AF-A0A0C5V5V7-F1
#
_cell.length_a   1.000
_cell.length_b   1.000
_cell.length_c   1.000
_cell.angle_alpha   90.00
_cell.angle_beta   90.00
_cell.angle_gamma   90.00
#
_symmetry.space_group_name_H-M   'P 1'
#
loop_
_entity.id
_entity.type
_entity.pdbx_description
1 polymer ?
#
loop_
_entity_poly.entity_id
_entity_poly.type
_entity_poly.pdbx_seq_one_letter_code
_entity_poly.pdbx_strand_id
1 'polypeptide(L)'
;MDNWMQSATFQNDVKVDIGFMACDSFYFGPENGLTPEQYETMRVSLYQPELKKSGSFILSCDVIGHEEELIKHYRDVVQKYAEYGKDISQSTHFWNRPVIYNSDFVISFPWHDHFREGKNVLDHLTSVEDGNIYRDIDQGWALDIAARDDLIYAREWDPDYEEIHYQVKFDRVTIRQQAKALMTDVPALIQKLSAALGHDYWT
;
A
#
# COMPACT_ATOMS: atom_id res chain seq x y z
N MET A 1 1.47 -31.07 0.63
CA MET A 1 1.11 -29.64 0.61
C MET A 1 0.99 -29.23 2.05
N ASP A 2 1.97 -28.49 2.56
CA ASP A 2 2.04 -28.03 3.94
C ASP A 2 0.79 -27.21 4.24
N ASN A 3 -0.09 -27.72 5.10
CA ASN A 3 -1.41 -27.15 5.27
C ASN A 3 -1.38 -26.01 6.29
N TRP A 4 -0.57 -24.97 6.02
CA TRP A 4 -0.49 -23.74 6.83
C TRP A 4 -1.86 -23.08 7.05
N MET A 5 -2.81 -23.32 6.13
CA MET A 5 -4.20 -22.92 6.28
C MET A 5 -4.90 -23.54 7.50
N GLN A 6 -4.46 -24.71 7.99
CA GLN A 6 -5.02 -25.33 9.21
C GLN A 6 -4.69 -24.55 10.47
N SER A 7 -3.49 -23.97 10.55
CA SER A 7 -3.05 -23.17 11.70
C SER A 7 -3.39 -21.68 11.55
N ALA A 8 -4.08 -21.28 10.48
CA ALA A 8 -4.51 -19.90 10.29
C ALA A 8 -5.64 -19.51 11.26
N THR A 9 -5.47 -18.37 11.92
CA THR A 9 -6.44 -17.83 12.89
C THR A 9 -7.52 -17.04 12.18
N PHE A 10 -8.80 -17.30 12.52
CA PHE A 10 -9.89 -16.54 11.94
C PHE A 10 -9.91 -15.11 12.48
N GLN A 11 -10.05 -14.14 11.58
CA GLN A 11 -10.07 -12.72 11.88
C GLN A 11 -11.40 -12.11 11.44
N ASN A 12 -12.00 -11.31 12.32
CA ASN A 12 -13.20 -10.54 12.03
C ASN A 12 -12.82 -9.16 11.48
N ASP A 13 -13.80 -8.50 10.86
CA ASP A 13 -13.73 -7.10 10.42
C ASP A 13 -12.53 -6.77 9.53
N VAL A 14 -12.02 -7.77 8.79
CA VAL A 14 -10.91 -7.61 7.86
C VAL A 14 -11.37 -6.78 6.65
N LYS A 15 -10.51 -5.84 6.27
CA LYS A 15 -10.69 -4.97 5.12
C LYS A 15 -9.54 -5.09 4.15
N VAL A 16 -9.81 -4.80 2.88
CA VAL A 16 -8.81 -4.53 1.85
C VAL A 16 -8.94 -3.07 1.41
N ASP A 17 -7.81 -2.40 1.18
CA ASP A 17 -7.74 -1.02 0.69
C ASP A 17 -6.43 -0.77 -0.07
N ILE A 18 -6.26 0.42 -0.63
CA ILE A 18 -5.02 0.95 -1.19
C ILE A 18 -4.52 2.10 -0.30
N GLY A 19 -3.30 1.98 0.22
CA GLY A 19 -2.62 3.03 0.96
C GLY A 19 -1.80 3.93 0.04
N PHE A 20 -2.01 5.24 0.11
CA PHE A 20 -1.21 6.26 -0.58
C PHE A 20 -0.13 6.79 0.36
N MET A 21 1.12 6.82 -0.08
CA MET A 21 2.25 7.29 0.72
C MET A 21 2.08 8.77 1.09
N ALA A 22 2.27 9.09 2.37
CA ALA A 22 2.16 10.44 2.92
C ALA A 22 3.34 10.71 3.87
N CYS A 23 4.52 10.95 3.29
CA CYS A 23 5.75 11.22 4.04
C CYS A 23 5.64 12.49 4.89
N ASP A 24 6.33 12.51 6.02
CA ASP A 24 6.39 13.68 6.90
C ASP A 24 7.37 14.75 6.39
N SER A 25 8.33 14.34 5.57
CA SER A 25 9.49 15.13 5.20
C SER A 25 9.98 14.83 3.79
N PHE A 26 10.66 15.82 3.22
CA PHE A 26 11.33 15.78 1.94
C PHE A 26 12.83 15.88 2.17
N TYR A 27 13.58 14.84 1.79
CA TYR A 27 15.04 14.83 1.87
C TYR A 27 15.65 15.31 0.56
N PHE A 28 16.55 16.29 0.63
CA PHE A 28 17.20 16.90 -0.54
C PHE A 28 18.71 16.65 -0.61
N GLY A 29 19.27 15.82 0.27
CA GLY A 29 20.70 15.50 0.30
C GLY A 29 21.14 14.43 -0.72
N PRO A 30 22.38 13.92 -0.58
CA PRO A 30 22.93 12.87 -1.44
C PRO A 30 22.15 11.54 -1.31
N GLU A 31 21.95 10.84 -2.41
CA GLU A 31 21.24 9.55 -2.44
C GLU A 31 22.06 8.41 -1.83
N ASN A 32 23.38 8.48 -1.93
CA ASN A 32 24.30 7.43 -1.47
C ASN A 32 25.33 7.99 -0.49
N GLY A 33 25.69 7.17 0.50
CA GLY A 33 26.72 7.52 1.48
C GLY A 33 26.32 8.63 2.45
N LEU A 34 25.01 8.86 2.63
CA LEU A 34 24.50 9.86 3.56
C LEU A 34 24.78 9.46 5.01
N THR A 35 25.14 10.43 5.84
CA THR A 35 25.23 10.24 7.29
C THR A 35 23.89 10.53 7.95
N PRO A 36 23.61 9.98 9.15
CA PRO A 36 22.41 10.33 9.92
C PRO A 36 22.29 11.84 10.16
N GLU A 37 23.40 12.54 10.39
CA GLU A 37 23.41 14.00 10.54
C GLU A 37 22.99 14.72 9.25
N GLN A 38 23.43 14.24 8.09
CA GLN A 38 22.97 14.77 6.80
C GLN A 38 21.49 14.51 6.59
N TYR A 39 20.98 13.32 6.96
CA TYR A 39 19.56 13.02 6.89
C TYR A 39 18.73 14.04 7.69
N GLU A 40 19.15 14.31 8.92
CA GLU A 40 18.45 15.23 9.81
C GLU A 40 18.52 16.70 9.36
N THR A 41 19.67 17.13 8.84
CA THR A 41 19.89 18.54 8.45
C THR A 41 19.43 18.87 7.03
N MET A 42 19.31 17.86 6.17
CA MET A 42 18.92 18.02 4.76
C MET A 42 17.52 17.48 4.46
N ARG A 43 16.64 17.53 5.46
CA ARG A 43 15.20 17.28 5.29
C ARG A 43 14.39 18.50 5.68
N VAL A 44 13.29 18.71 4.98
CA VAL A 44 12.29 19.72 5.33
C VAL A 44 10.92 19.09 5.46
N SER A 45 10.05 19.69 6.26
CA SER A 45 8.69 19.20 6.44
C SER A 45 7.88 19.32 5.15
N LEU A 46 7.03 18.32 4.93
CA LEU A 46 5.96 18.36 3.95
C LEU A 46 4.65 18.76 4.62
N TYR A 47 3.71 19.34 3.87
CA TYR A 47 2.34 19.52 4.30
C TYR A 47 1.76 18.18 4.74
N GLN A 48 1.11 18.13 5.89
CA GLN A 48 0.52 16.90 6.41
C GLN A 48 -1.00 16.96 6.22
N PRO A 49 -1.61 16.04 5.45
CA PRO A 49 -3.06 15.98 5.27
C PRO A 49 -3.79 15.91 6.60
N GLU A 50 -4.91 16.63 6.72
CA GLU A 50 -5.83 16.50 7.86
C GLU A 50 -6.71 15.24 7.74
N LEU A 51 -6.07 14.10 7.44
CA LEU A 51 -6.70 12.81 7.25
C LEU A 51 -6.12 11.79 8.23
N LYS A 52 -6.88 10.72 8.47
CA LYS A 52 -6.41 9.61 9.29
C LYS A 52 -5.23 8.92 8.61
N LYS A 53 -4.13 8.77 9.35
CA LYS A 53 -2.95 8.04 8.90
C LYS A 53 -2.91 6.63 9.46
N SER A 54 -2.37 5.74 8.66
CA SER A 54 -2.00 4.37 9.03
C SER A 54 -0.50 4.22 8.78
N GLY A 55 0.33 4.51 9.79
CA GLY A 55 1.77 4.59 9.61
C GLY A 55 2.17 5.72 8.66
N SER A 56 2.91 5.40 7.60
CA SER A 56 3.36 6.36 6.57
C SER A 56 2.39 6.55 5.40
N PHE A 57 1.20 5.95 5.46
CA PHE A 57 0.21 6.04 4.37
C PHE A 57 -1.17 6.49 4.87
N ILE A 58 -1.98 6.95 3.92
CA ILE A 58 -3.40 7.28 4.11
C ILE A 58 -4.19 6.33 3.21
N LEU A 59 -5.22 5.70 3.77
CA LEU A 59 -6.03 4.72 3.06
C LEU A 59 -6.99 5.39 2.08
N SER A 60 -7.26 4.77 0.93
CA SER A 60 -8.12 5.36 -0.09
C SER A 60 -9.53 5.64 0.47
N CYS A 61 -10.04 4.82 1.39
CA CYS A 61 -11.32 5.06 2.06
C CYS A 61 -11.36 6.37 2.88
N ASP A 62 -10.23 6.82 3.41
CA ASP A 62 -10.11 8.08 4.16
C ASP A 62 -9.89 9.27 3.22
N VAL A 63 -9.46 9.04 1.97
CA VAL A 63 -9.19 10.08 0.96
C VAL A 63 -10.44 10.38 0.13
N ILE A 64 -11.25 9.36 -0.19
CA ILE A 64 -12.44 9.54 -1.03
C ILE A 64 -13.43 10.50 -0.36
N GLY A 65 -13.79 11.57 -1.07
CA GLY A 65 -14.60 12.67 -0.55
C GLY A 65 -13.80 13.78 0.15
N HIS A 66 -12.50 13.57 0.37
CA HIS A 66 -11.56 14.51 0.98
C HIS A 66 -10.27 14.66 0.14
N GLU A 67 -10.37 14.49 -1.17
CA GLU A 67 -9.23 14.38 -2.08
C GLU A 67 -8.30 15.61 -2.04
N GLU A 68 -8.86 16.80 -1.77
CA GLU A 68 -8.10 18.05 -1.67
C GLU A 68 -7.00 18.01 -0.61
N GLU A 69 -7.19 17.27 0.49
CA GLU A 69 -6.16 17.16 1.53
C GLU A 69 -4.93 16.39 1.03
N LEU A 70 -5.16 15.30 0.30
CA LEU A 70 -4.08 14.53 -0.31
C LEU A 70 -3.43 15.29 -1.48
N ILE A 71 -4.22 16.04 -2.26
CA ILE A 71 -3.71 16.92 -3.32
C ILE A 71 -2.78 17.99 -2.75
N LYS A 72 -3.13 18.63 -1.63
CA LYS A 72 -2.26 19.63 -0.97
C LYS A 72 -0.90 19.03 -0.60
N HIS A 73 -0.89 17.82 -0.05
CA HIS A 73 0.35 17.12 0.27
C HIS A 73 1.22 16.88 -0.97
N TYR A 74 0.66 16.29 -2.01
CA TYR A 74 1.44 16.00 -3.21
C TYR A 74 1.84 17.26 -3.99
N ARG A 75 1.05 18.34 -3.94
CA ARG A 75 1.48 19.65 -4.48
C ARG A 75 2.71 20.17 -3.76
N ASP A 76 2.76 20.05 -2.43
CA ASP A 76 3.94 20.43 -1.67
C ASP A 76 5.13 19.54 -2.03
N VAL A 77 4.95 18.22 -2.17
CA VAL A 77 6.01 17.32 -2.68
C VAL A 77 6.56 17.79 -4.03
N VAL A 78 5.69 18.04 -5.03
CA VAL A 78 6.08 18.54 -6.35
C VAL A 78 6.84 19.87 -6.24
N GLN A 79 6.34 20.78 -5.40
CA GLN A 79 7.00 22.06 -5.14
C GLN A 79 8.40 21.87 -4.55
N LYS A 80 8.59 20.93 -3.63
CA LYS A 80 9.89 20.65 -3.01
C LYS A 80 10.89 20.04 -4.00
N TYR A 81 10.44 19.15 -4.89
CA TYR A 81 11.29 18.68 -5.99
C TYR A 81 11.82 19.85 -6.84
N ALA A 82 10.94 20.79 -7.20
CA ALA A 82 11.33 21.97 -7.97
C ALA A 82 12.24 22.92 -7.17
N GLU A 83 11.91 23.21 -5.91
CA GLU A 83 12.64 24.13 -5.02
C GLU A 83 14.10 23.68 -4.80
N TYR A 84 14.32 22.38 -4.62
CA TYR A 84 15.64 21.81 -4.36
C TYR A 84 16.34 21.25 -5.62
N GLY A 85 15.76 21.45 -6.81
CA GLY A 85 16.35 21.01 -8.07
C GLY A 85 16.54 19.49 -8.17
N LYS A 86 15.64 18.71 -7.56
CA LYS A 86 15.64 17.25 -7.62
C LYS A 86 14.82 16.75 -8.81
N ASP A 87 15.25 15.64 -9.40
CA ASP A 87 14.50 14.99 -10.47
C ASP A 87 13.29 14.25 -9.90
N ILE A 88 12.10 14.73 -10.20
CA ILE A 88 10.84 14.13 -9.74
C ILE A 88 10.55 12.76 -10.39
N SER A 89 11.18 12.43 -11.51
CA SER A 89 11.05 11.11 -12.12
C SER A 89 11.69 9.99 -11.31
N GLN A 90 12.59 10.34 -10.38
CA GLN A 90 13.24 9.43 -9.43
C GLN A 90 12.55 9.46 -8.05
N SER A 91 11.30 9.91 -7.99
CA SER A 91 10.62 10.12 -6.72
C SER A 91 10.22 8.82 -6.04
N THR A 92 10.42 8.79 -4.72
CA THR A 92 9.91 7.75 -3.80
C THR A 92 8.67 8.18 -3.04
N HIS A 93 8.11 9.37 -3.35
CA HIS A 93 6.98 9.94 -2.61
C HIS A 93 5.61 9.54 -3.18
N PHE A 94 5.56 9.06 -4.43
CA PHE A 94 4.32 8.76 -5.15
C PHE A 94 3.96 7.28 -5.18
N TRP A 95 4.15 6.58 -4.06
CA TRP A 95 3.81 5.16 -3.97
C TRP A 95 2.38 4.94 -3.53
N ASN A 96 1.77 3.89 -4.06
CA ASN A 96 0.58 3.30 -3.48
C ASN A 96 0.68 1.78 -3.44
N ARG A 97 0.07 1.17 -2.42
CA ARG A 97 0.13 -0.28 -2.21
C ARG A 97 -1.17 -0.85 -1.68
N PRO A 98 -1.54 -2.08 -2.05
CA PRO A 98 -2.63 -2.79 -1.40
C PRO A 98 -2.29 -3.07 0.06
N VAL A 99 -3.34 -3.13 0.89
CA VAL A 99 -3.25 -3.52 2.29
C VAL A 99 -4.44 -4.42 2.64
N ILE A 100 -4.19 -5.42 3.48
CA ILE A 100 -5.22 -6.25 4.11
C ILE A 100 -5.08 -6.07 5.61
N TYR A 101 -6.11 -5.60 6.30
CA TYR A 101 -5.96 -5.15 7.67
C TYR A 101 -7.23 -5.24 8.50
N ASN A 102 -7.06 -5.23 9.83
CA ASN A 102 -8.11 -4.92 10.80
C ASN A 102 -7.50 -4.09 11.96
N SER A 103 -8.08 -4.11 13.15
CA SER A 103 -7.51 -3.43 14.32
C SER A 103 -6.21 -4.05 14.84
N ASP A 104 -5.98 -5.32 14.55
CA ASP A 104 -4.97 -6.15 15.20
C ASP A 104 -3.77 -6.41 14.28
N PHE A 105 -3.96 -6.34 12.96
CA PHE A 105 -2.90 -6.55 11.98
C PHE A 105 -3.03 -5.66 10.75
N VAL A 106 -1.90 -5.49 10.07
CA VAL A 106 -1.80 -4.92 8.72
C VAL A 106 -0.82 -5.77 7.93
N ILE A 107 -1.31 -6.48 6.93
CA ILE A 107 -0.50 -7.08 5.87
C ILE A 107 -0.40 -6.03 4.78
N SER A 108 0.83 -5.60 4.49
CA SER A 108 1.11 -4.63 3.45
C SER A 108 2.02 -5.24 2.40
N PHE A 109 2.03 -4.66 1.21
CA PHE A 109 2.79 -5.15 0.08
C PHE A 109 3.87 -4.11 -0.21
N PRO A 110 4.96 -4.04 0.59
CA PRO A 110 5.83 -2.88 0.66
C PRO A 110 6.67 -2.63 -0.60
N TRP A 111 6.77 -3.60 -1.50
CA TRP A 111 7.46 -3.49 -2.80
C TRP A 111 6.52 -3.17 -3.97
N HIS A 112 5.22 -2.98 -3.72
CA HIS A 112 4.29 -2.52 -4.75
C HIS A 112 4.25 -0.99 -4.72
N ASP A 113 4.89 -0.37 -5.70
CA ASP A 113 5.06 1.08 -5.77
C ASP A 113 4.00 1.75 -6.65
N HIS A 114 3.38 0.96 -7.54
CA HIS A 114 2.41 1.44 -8.52
C HIS A 114 1.05 0.74 -8.43
N PHE A 115 0.00 1.46 -8.85
CA PHE A 115 -1.36 0.91 -8.81
C PHE A 115 -1.52 -0.32 -9.70
N ARG A 116 -0.72 -0.46 -10.76
CA ARG A 116 -0.74 -1.66 -11.62
C ARG A 116 -0.47 -2.93 -10.81
N GLU A 117 0.45 -2.87 -9.86
CA GLU A 117 0.84 -4.01 -9.03
C GLU A 117 -0.22 -4.24 -7.95
N GLY A 118 -0.76 -3.17 -7.37
CA GLY A 118 -1.91 -3.27 -6.46
C GLY A 118 -3.15 -3.87 -7.12
N LYS A 119 -3.44 -3.48 -8.36
CA LYS A 119 -4.54 -4.03 -9.16
C LYS A 119 -4.41 -5.53 -9.37
N ASN A 120 -3.19 -6.03 -9.60
CA ASN A 120 -2.96 -7.47 -9.73
C ASN A 120 -3.39 -8.25 -8.48
N VAL A 121 -3.09 -7.73 -7.28
CA VAL A 121 -3.57 -8.32 -6.01
C VAL A 121 -5.10 -8.27 -5.93
N LEU A 122 -5.70 -7.12 -6.22
CA LEU A 122 -7.15 -6.96 -6.19
C LEU A 122 -7.85 -7.90 -7.17
N ASP A 123 -7.34 -8.06 -8.38
CA ASP A 123 -7.85 -8.99 -9.41
C ASP A 123 -7.88 -10.43 -8.84
N HIS A 124 -6.80 -10.89 -8.19
CA HIS A 124 -6.75 -12.22 -7.57
C HIS A 124 -7.71 -12.36 -6.38
N LEU A 125 -7.85 -11.34 -5.55
CA LEU A 125 -8.85 -11.30 -4.47
C LEU A 125 -10.29 -11.33 -5.00
N THR A 126 -10.50 -10.97 -6.27
CA THR A 126 -11.82 -11.07 -6.91
C THR A 126 -12.18 -12.47 -7.41
N SER A 127 -11.20 -13.38 -7.43
CA SER A 127 -11.37 -14.74 -7.95
C SER A 127 -12.41 -15.56 -7.19
N VAL A 128 -13.14 -16.38 -7.94
CA VAL A 128 -14.12 -17.35 -7.41
C VAL A 128 -13.55 -18.77 -7.30
N GLU A 129 -12.31 -18.98 -7.77
CA GLU A 129 -11.67 -20.30 -7.75
C GLU A 129 -11.00 -20.58 -6.40
N ASP A 130 -11.01 -21.85 -6.01
CA ASP A 130 -10.28 -22.33 -4.83
C ASP A 130 -8.84 -22.66 -5.20
N GLY A 131 -7.95 -22.62 -4.20
CA GLY A 131 -6.53 -22.89 -4.33
C GLY A 131 -5.67 -21.67 -3.99
N ASN A 132 -4.40 -21.72 -4.39
CA ASN A 132 -3.51 -20.58 -4.24
C ASN A 132 -3.90 -19.52 -5.27
N ILE A 133 -4.36 -18.36 -4.78
CA ILE A 133 -4.81 -17.26 -5.63
C ILE A 133 -3.74 -16.18 -5.76
N TYR A 134 -2.80 -16.04 -4.84
CA TYR A 134 -1.69 -15.12 -4.99
C TYR A 134 -0.47 -15.66 -4.25
N ARG A 135 0.71 -15.45 -4.83
CA ARG A 135 1.98 -15.70 -4.15
C ARG A 135 3.00 -14.71 -4.64
N ASP A 136 3.71 -14.12 -3.70
CA ASP A 136 4.81 -13.22 -3.97
C ASP A 136 5.92 -13.41 -2.95
N ILE A 137 7.16 -13.25 -3.40
CA ILE A 137 8.35 -13.36 -2.56
C ILE A 137 9.33 -12.30 -3.04
N ASP A 138 9.64 -11.33 -2.18
CA ASP A 138 10.63 -10.32 -2.46
C ASP A 138 11.39 -9.91 -1.20
N GLN A 139 12.68 -9.61 -1.34
CA GLN A 139 13.57 -9.13 -0.27
C GLN A 139 13.53 -9.92 1.05
N GLY A 140 13.36 -11.25 0.98
CA GLY A 140 13.29 -12.12 2.16
C GLY A 140 11.90 -12.15 2.83
N TRP A 141 10.88 -11.58 2.20
CA TRP A 141 9.50 -11.60 2.66
C TRP A 141 8.63 -12.34 1.66
N ALA A 142 7.76 -13.22 2.16
CA ALA A 142 6.83 -13.99 1.36
C ALA A 142 5.38 -13.71 1.79
N LEU A 143 4.52 -13.54 0.79
CA LEU A 143 3.09 -13.45 0.98
C LEU A 143 2.40 -14.54 0.17
N ASP A 144 1.68 -15.41 0.88
CA ASP A 144 0.82 -16.43 0.27
C ASP A 144 -0.65 -16.05 0.53
N ILE A 145 -1.48 -16.07 -0.52
CA ILE A 145 -2.93 -15.97 -0.41
C ILE A 145 -3.58 -17.16 -1.09
N ALA A 146 -4.45 -17.85 -0.35
CA ALA A 146 -5.25 -18.96 -0.86
C ALA A 146 -6.72 -18.70 -0.59
N ALA A 147 -7.59 -19.27 -1.43
CA ALA A 147 -9.02 -19.29 -1.21
C ALA A 147 -9.50 -20.74 -1.08
N ARG A 148 -10.41 -20.98 -0.15
CA ARG A 148 -11.09 -22.27 -0.02
C ARG A 148 -12.46 -22.07 0.59
N ASP A 149 -13.48 -22.60 -0.07
CA ASP A 149 -14.87 -22.38 0.31
C ASP A 149 -15.15 -20.86 0.46
N ASP A 150 -15.75 -20.44 1.58
CA ASP A 150 -16.09 -19.06 1.90
C ASP A 150 -14.94 -18.28 2.60
N LEU A 151 -13.72 -18.82 2.61
CA LEU A 151 -12.59 -18.21 3.31
C LEU A 151 -11.44 -17.85 2.36
N ILE A 152 -10.81 -16.72 2.66
CA ILE A 152 -9.46 -16.38 2.19
C ILE A 152 -8.49 -16.63 3.34
N TYR A 153 -7.33 -17.17 3.01
CA TYR A 153 -6.20 -17.40 3.89
C TYR A 153 -5.07 -16.52 3.41
N ALA A 154 -4.44 -15.78 4.31
CA ALA A 154 -3.27 -14.96 4.01
C ALA A 154 -2.15 -15.29 5.00
N ARG A 155 -0.93 -15.42 4.49
CA ARG A 155 0.26 -15.66 5.29
C ARG A 155 1.39 -14.76 4.84
N GLU A 156 1.86 -13.92 5.75
CA GLU A 156 3.07 -13.11 5.63
C GLU A 156 4.15 -13.76 6.49
N TRP A 157 5.28 -14.10 5.90
CA TRP A 157 6.35 -14.85 6.56
C TRP A 157 7.70 -14.64 5.89
N ASP A 158 8.77 -14.86 6.65
CA ASP A 158 10.14 -14.87 6.16
C ASP A 158 10.53 -16.33 5.81
N PRO A 159 10.74 -16.67 4.53
CA PRO A 159 11.11 -18.03 4.13
C PRO A 159 12.56 -18.39 4.44
N ASP A 160 13.45 -17.42 4.63
CA ASP A 160 14.87 -17.66 4.95
C ASP A 160 15.05 -18.04 6.42
N TYR A 161 14.21 -17.50 7.30
CA TYR A 161 14.21 -17.77 8.74
C TYR A 161 13.03 -18.62 9.23
N GLU A 162 12.11 -19.00 8.33
CA GLU A 162 10.85 -19.69 8.64
C GLU A 162 9.98 -18.94 9.68
N GLU A 163 10.11 -17.62 9.77
CA GLU A 163 9.39 -16.78 10.73
C GLU A 163 8.01 -16.39 10.18
N ILE A 164 6.94 -16.67 10.91
CA ILE A 164 5.58 -16.29 10.51
C ILE A 164 5.19 -15.00 11.23
N HIS A 165 4.99 -13.92 10.46
CA HIS A 165 4.51 -12.65 10.99
C HIS A 165 2.99 -12.65 11.12
N TYR A 166 2.30 -13.05 10.07
CA TYR A 166 0.85 -13.21 10.06
C TYR A 166 0.44 -14.50 9.39
N GLN A 167 -0.56 -15.17 9.97
CA GLN A 167 -1.21 -16.32 9.35
C GLN A 167 -2.68 -16.33 9.74
N VAL A 168 -3.49 -15.78 8.87
CA VAL A 168 -4.88 -15.42 9.17
C VAL A 168 -5.82 -15.95 8.10
N LYS A 169 -7.09 -16.07 8.47
CA LYS A 169 -8.18 -16.38 7.55
C LYS A 169 -9.40 -15.51 7.82
N PHE A 170 -10.15 -15.18 6.79
CA PHE A 170 -11.26 -14.23 6.88
C PHE A 170 -12.29 -14.45 5.77
N ASP A 171 -13.44 -13.80 5.89
CA ASP A 171 -14.59 -13.97 5.00
C ASP A 171 -14.27 -13.54 3.56
N ARG A 172 -14.40 -14.50 2.63
CA ARG A 172 -14.11 -14.30 1.21
C ARG A 172 -15.10 -13.36 0.54
N VAL A 173 -16.38 -13.48 0.86
CA VAL A 173 -17.44 -12.73 0.19
C VAL A 173 -17.25 -11.23 0.39
N THR A 174 -16.96 -10.84 1.63
CA THR A 174 -16.73 -9.47 2.07
C THR A 174 -15.51 -8.88 1.36
N ILE A 175 -14.37 -9.57 1.39
CA ILE A 175 -13.14 -9.10 0.73
C ILE A 175 -13.31 -8.99 -0.77
N ARG A 176 -14.00 -9.95 -1.39
CA ARG A 176 -14.28 -9.92 -2.84
C ARG A 176 -15.11 -8.69 -3.23
N GLN A 177 -16.09 -8.30 -2.41
CA GLN A 177 -16.91 -7.11 -2.65
C GLN A 177 -16.07 -5.83 -2.52
N GLN A 178 -15.26 -5.73 -1.48
CA GLN A 178 -14.37 -4.58 -1.26
C GLN A 178 -13.34 -4.44 -2.39
N ALA A 179 -12.66 -5.54 -2.78
CA ALA A 179 -11.71 -5.52 -3.88
C ALA A 179 -12.33 -5.07 -5.20
N LYS A 180 -13.57 -5.49 -5.49
CA LYS A 180 -14.32 -5.02 -6.67
C LYS A 180 -14.61 -3.53 -6.65
N ALA A 181 -14.97 -2.96 -5.50
CA ALA A 181 -15.18 -1.53 -5.36
C ALA A 181 -13.88 -0.76 -5.63
N LEU A 182 -12.77 -1.20 -5.02
CA LEU A 182 -11.45 -0.57 -5.18
C LEU A 182 -10.97 -0.55 -6.64
N MET A 183 -11.29 -1.58 -7.43
CA MET A 183 -10.97 -1.59 -8.87
C MET A 183 -11.65 -0.47 -9.67
N THR A 184 -12.67 0.17 -9.12
CA THR A 184 -13.35 1.32 -9.74
C THR A 184 -12.96 2.62 -9.05
N ASP A 185 -12.99 2.63 -7.72
CA ASP A 185 -12.84 3.85 -6.92
C ASP A 185 -11.41 4.39 -6.94
N VAL A 186 -10.41 3.51 -6.88
CA VAL A 186 -9.00 3.91 -6.82
C VAL A 186 -8.50 4.49 -8.14
N PRO A 187 -8.79 3.91 -9.33
CA PRO A 187 -8.49 4.57 -10.60
C PRO A 187 -9.13 5.95 -10.73
N ALA A 188 -10.37 6.12 -10.28
CA ALA A 188 -11.05 7.41 -10.31
C ALA A 188 -10.37 8.43 -9.37
N LEU A 189 -9.92 7.98 -8.19
CA LEU A 189 -9.13 8.79 -7.27
C LEU A 189 -7.80 9.20 -7.92
N ILE A 190 -7.03 8.26 -8.46
CA ILE A 190 -5.76 8.53 -9.14
C ILE A 190 -5.98 9.54 -10.27
N GLN A 191 -7.02 9.37 -11.09
CA GLN A 191 -7.35 10.32 -12.15
C GLN A 191 -7.57 11.74 -11.63
N LYS A 192 -8.27 11.91 -10.49
CA LYS A 192 -8.46 13.23 -9.86
C LYS A 192 -7.13 13.81 -9.38
N LEU A 193 -6.29 13.01 -8.71
CA LEU A 193 -4.98 13.43 -8.25
C LEU A 193 -4.10 13.86 -9.43
N SER A 194 -4.02 13.03 -10.47
CA SER A 194 -3.24 13.28 -11.68
C SER A 194 -3.70 14.55 -12.41
N ALA A 195 -5.03 14.77 -12.51
CA ALA A 195 -5.57 16.00 -13.09
C ALA A 195 -5.21 17.25 -12.25
N ALA A 196 -5.22 17.15 -10.92
CA ALA A 196 -4.92 18.25 -10.01
C ALA A 196 -3.43 18.62 -9.97
N LEU A 197 -2.54 17.67 -10.27
CA LEU A 197 -1.08 17.85 -10.34
C LEU A 197 -0.56 18.10 -11.76
N GLY A 198 -1.35 17.76 -12.79
CA GLY A 198 -0.98 17.89 -14.20
C GLY A 198 -0.13 16.73 -14.75
N HIS A 199 0.09 15.67 -13.96
CA HIS A 199 0.84 14.48 -14.35
C HIS A 199 0.37 13.27 -13.54
N ASP A 200 0.46 12.07 -14.14
CA ASP A 200 0.18 10.82 -13.44
C ASP A 200 1.46 10.23 -12.83
N TYR A 201 1.54 10.21 -11.51
CA TYR A 201 2.70 9.69 -10.77
C TYR A 201 2.51 8.27 -10.22
N TRP A 202 1.32 7.66 -10.40
CA TRP A 202 0.94 6.42 -9.70
C TRP A 202 0.69 5.22 -10.63
N THR A 203 0.65 5.44 -11.95
CA THR A 203 0.38 4.41 -12.97
C THR A 203 1.56 4.12 -13.87
#